data_AF-A0A3D3SAT0-F1
#
_entry.id   AF-A0A3D3SAT0-F1
#
_cell.length_a   1.000
_cell.length_b   1.000
_cell.length_c   1.000
_cell.angle_alpha   90.00
_cell.angle_beta   90.00
_cell.angle_gamma   90.00
#
_symmetry.space_group_name_H-M   'P 1'
#
loop_
_entity.id
_entity.type
_entity.pdbx_description
1 polymer ?
#
loop_
_entity_poly.entity_id
_entity_poly.type
_entity_poly.pdbx_seq_one_letter_code
_entity_poly.pdbx_strand_id
1 'polypeptide(L)'
;RGFLISLFSADPEIIALGSGIMILAAFNQPFQSSFQIFAGALRGAGDSLYPAISMAIGILGVRPLFAYFLGHAFSLGLFGAWLALSADILVRFTFIAVRYRRGKWVHTTV
;
A
#
# COMPACT_ATOMS: atom_id res chain seq x y z
N ARG A 1 6.84 -19.93 -12.25
CA ARG A 1 6.65 -18.75 -11.38
C ARG A 1 7.55 -17.56 -11.75
N GLY A 2 8.77 -17.78 -12.28
CA GLY A 2 9.70 -16.70 -12.63
C GLY A 2 9.59 -16.07 -14.02
N PHE A 3 8.75 -16.57 -14.93
CA PHE A 3 8.69 -16.08 -16.32
C PHE A 3 8.45 -14.57 -16.42
N LEU A 4 7.55 -14.02 -15.61
CA LEU A 4 7.27 -12.59 -15.62
C LEU A 4 8.46 -11.75 -15.12
N ILE A 5 9.23 -12.26 -14.14
CA ILE A 5 10.43 -11.57 -13.63
C ILE A 5 11.59 -11.71 -14.62
N SER A 6 11.69 -12.83 -15.34
CA SER A 6 12.74 -13.04 -16.35
C SER A 6 12.65 -12.08 -17.55
N LEU A 7 11.51 -11.38 -17.72
CA LEU A 7 11.40 -10.30 -18.70
C LEU A 7 12.18 -9.04 -18.28
N PHE A 8 12.47 -8.87 -16.99
CA PHE A 8 13.13 -7.68 -16.44
C PHE A 8 14.56 -7.94 -15.98
N SER A 9 14.92 -9.19 -15.67
CA SER A 9 16.27 -9.56 -15.24
C SER A 9 16.62 -10.98 -15.68
N ALA A 10 17.88 -11.20 -16.07
CA ALA A 10 18.43 -12.52 -16.37
C ALA A 10 19.08 -13.19 -15.14
N ASP A 11 19.22 -12.47 -14.02
CA ASP A 11 19.84 -12.98 -12.80
C ASP A 11 18.93 -13.99 -12.08
N PRO A 12 19.36 -15.25 -11.91
CA PRO A 12 18.58 -16.27 -11.21
C PRO A 12 18.17 -15.90 -9.78
N GLU A 13 19.00 -15.14 -9.05
CA GLU A 13 18.73 -14.72 -7.68
C GLU A 13 17.58 -13.69 -7.64
N ILE A 14 17.60 -12.71 -8.56
CA ILE A 14 16.54 -11.72 -8.70
C ILE A 14 15.22 -12.40 -9.11
N ILE A 15 15.29 -13.37 -10.02
CA ILE A 15 14.10 -14.13 -10.45
C ILE A 15 13.51 -14.91 -9.27
N ALA A 16 14.34 -15.56 -8.45
CA ALA A 16 13.89 -16.32 -7.29
C ALA A 16 13.21 -15.40 -6.24
N LEU A 17 13.87 -14.29 -5.88
CA LEU A 17 13.34 -13.31 -4.92
C LEU A 17 12.07 -12.62 -5.42
N GLY A 18 12.10 -12.14 -6.66
CA GLY A 18 10.99 -11.41 -7.28
C GLY A 18 9.73 -12.27 -7.44
N SER A 19 9.89 -13.57 -7.70
CA SER A 19 8.75 -14.49 -7.86
C SER A 19 7.86 -14.55 -6.62
N GLY A 20 8.44 -14.57 -5.42
CA GLY A 20 7.69 -14.59 -4.16
C GLY A 20 7.03 -13.23 -3.86
N ILE A 21 7.78 -12.15 -4.08
CA ILE A 21 7.31 -10.78 -3.91
C ILE A 21 6.13 -10.46 -4.83
N MET A 22 6.14 -10.97 -6.06
CA MET A 22 5.07 -10.72 -7.02
C MET A 22 3.72 -11.28 -6.57
N ILE A 23 3.72 -12.42 -5.85
CA ILE A 23 2.50 -12.98 -5.26
C ILE A 23 1.98 -12.06 -4.15
N LEU A 24 2.88 -11.53 -3.31
CA LEU A 24 2.53 -10.57 -2.26
C LEU A 24 1.99 -9.26 -2.86
N ALA A 25 2.59 -8.77 -3.94
CA ALA A 25 2.09 -7.61 -4.68
C ALA A 25 0.70 -7.85 -5.27
N ALA A 26 0.47 -9.02 -5.87
CA ALA A 26 -0.84 -9.40 -6.39
C ALA A 26 -1.92 -9.44 -5.29
N PHE A 27 -1.58 -9.94 -4.10
CA PHE A 27 -2.48 -9.91 -2.94
C PHE A 27 -2.83 -8.49 -2.48
N ASN A 28 -1.88 -7.55 -2.56
CA ASN A 28 -2.10 -6.16 -2.18
C ASN A 28 -2.98 -5.38 -3.17
N GLN A 29 -3.05 -5.84 -4.43
CA GLN A 29 -3.72 -5.14 -5.52
C GLN A 29 -5.20 -4.77 -5.25
N PRO A 30 -6.09 -5.67 -4.79
CA PRO A 30 -7.49 -5.31 -4.52
C PRO A 30 -7.65 -4.20 -3.47
N PHE A 31 -6.82 -4.21 -2.42
CA PHE A 31 -6.83 -3.19 -1.37
C PHE A 31 -6.34 -1.85 -1.90
N GLN A 32 -5.25 -1.86 -2.67
CA GLN A 32 -4.69 -0.65 -3.29
C GLN A 32 -5.68 -0.02 -4.27
N SER A 33 -6.29 -0.82 -5.16
CA SER A 33 -7.28 -0.33 -6.11
C SER A 33 -8.51 0.23 -5.39
N SER A 34 -8.99 -0.44 -4.35
CA SER A 34 -10.12 0.05 -3.55
C SER A 34 -9.80 1.37 -2.84
N PHE A 35 -8.58 1.51 -2.28
CA PHE A 35 -8.12 2.76 -1.71
C PHE A 35 -8.13 3.90 -2.73
N GLN A 36 -7.62 3.66 -3.95
CA GLN A 36 -7.59 4.66 -5.02
C GLN A 36 -8.99 5.12 -5.43
N ILE A 37 -9.94 4.18 -5.53
CA ILE A 37 -11.34 4.48 -5.87
C ILE A 37 -11.98 5.38 -4.79
N PHE A 38 -11.91 4.99 -3.52
CA PHE A 38 -12.52 5.78 -2.43
C PHE A 38 -11.84 7.13 -2.24
N ALA A 39 -10.51 7.18 -2.32
CA ALA A 39 -9.77 8.43 -2.25
C ALA A 39 -10.10 9.37 -3.42
N GLY A 40 -10.29 8.81 -4.63
CA GLY A 40 -10.74 9.56 -5.80
C GLY A 40 -12.14 10.15 -5.63
N ALA A 41 -13.09 9.35 -5.13
CA ALA A 41 -14.44 9.79 -4.85
C ALA A 41 -14.48 10.93 -3.82
N LEU A 42 -13.73 10.81 -2.72
CA LEU A 42 -13.64 11.84 -1.68
C LEU A 42 -13.04 13.15 -2.21
N ARG A 43 -11.96 13.08 -3.00
CA ARG A 43 -11.40 14.26 -3.67
C ARG A 43 -12.41 14.93 -4.60
N GLY A 44 -13.17 14.14 -5.36
CA GLY A 44 -14.22 14.65 -6.26
C GLY A 44 -15.38 15.33 -5.53
N ALA A 45 -15.64 14.95 -4.29
CA ALA A 45 -16.66 15.56 -3.42
C ALA A 45 -16.14 16.77 -2.60
N GLY A 46 -14.88 17.19 -2.78
CA GLY A 46 -14.27 18.30 -2.04
C GLY A 46 -13.57 17.90 -0.73
N ASP A 47 -13.67 16.65 -0.28
CA ASP A 47 -12.93 16.14 0.89
C ASP A 47 -11.55 15.61 0.48
N SER A 48 -10.64 16.52 0.14
CA SER A 48 -9.27 16.21 -0.29
C SER A 48 -8.30 16.03 0.88
N LEU A 49 -8.59 16.63 2.03
CA LEU A 49 -7.72 16.61 3.20
C LEU A 49 -7.65 15.22 3.84
N TYR A 50 -8.77 14.50 3.92
CA TYR A 50 -8.77 13.14 4.50
C TYR A 50 -7.90 12.15 3.72
N PRO A 51 -8.03 12.04 2.38
CA PRO A 51 -7.11 11.25 1.57
C PRO A 51 -5.65 11.65 1.77
N ALA A 52 -5.35 12.96 1.84
CA ALA A 52 -3.98 13.45 2.02
C ALA A 52 -3.39 13.04 3.38
N ILE A 53 -4.15 13.20 4.47
CA ILE A 53 -3.72 12.76 5.82
C ILE A 53 -3.49 11.25 5.84
N SER A 54 -4.38 10.47 5.23
CA SER A 54 -4.22 9.01 5.14
C SER A 54 -2.92 8.63 4.42
N MET A 55 -2.59 9.32 3.31
CA MET A 55 -1.33 9.10 2.59
C MET A 55 -0.11 9.50 3.43
N ALA A 56 -0.17 10.63 4.14
CA ALA A 56 0.91 11.11 5.00
C ALA A 56 1.19 10.12 6.15
N ILE A 57 0.16 9.65 6.85
CA ILE A 57 0.29 8.65 7.92
C ILE A 57 0.94 7.37 7.39
N GLY A 58 0.53 6.91 6.22
CA GLY A 58 1.09 5.73 5.58
C GLY A 58 2.58 5.88 5.26
N ILE A 59 2.93 6.94 4.51
CA ILE A 59 4.29 7.12 3.96
C ILE A 59 5.29 7.58 5.03
N LEU A 60 4.88 8.42 5.98
CA LEU A 60 5.78 8.98 7.00
C LEU A 60 5.78 8.17 8.30
N GLY A 61 4.66 7.51 8.63
CA GLY A 61 4.51 6.75 9.88
C GLY A 61 4.64 5.26 9.66
N VAL A 62 3.63 4.65 9.04
CA VAL A 62 3.51 3.19 8.97
C VAL A 62 4.66 2.58 8.17
N ARG A 63 4.91 3.05 6.95
CA ARG A 63 5.88 2.43 6.05
C ARG A 63 7.31 2.48 6.61
N PRO A 64 7.85 3.62 7.10
CA PRO A 64 9.21 3.68 7.62
C PRO A 64 9.35 2.88 8.92
N LEU A 65 8.35 2.93 9.81
CA LEU A 65 8.35 2.18 11.06
C LEU A 65 8.43 0.67 10.81
N PHE A 66 7.52 0.14 9.98
CA PHE A 66 7.52 -1.28 9.66
C PHE A 66 8.73 -1.68 8.80
N ALA A 67 9.21 -0.82 7.89
CA ALA A 67 10.40 -1.12 7.10
C ALA A 67 11.65 -1.21 7.98
N TYR A 68 11.78 -0.34 8.99
CA TYR A 68 12.87 -0.42 9.96
C TYR A 68 12.78 -1.70 10.79
N PHE A 69 11.63 -2.01 11.39
CA PHE A 69 11.49 -3.21 12.22
C PHE A 69 11.65 -4.49 11.39
N LEU A 70 10.89 -4.66 10.30
CA LEU A 70 10.89 -5.89 9.51
C LEU A 70 12.17 -6.04 8.68
N GLY A 71 12.66 -4.95 8.10
CA GLY A 71 13.86 -4.97 7.27
C GLY A 71 15.13 -5.11 8.09
N HIS A 72 15.27 -4.32 9.15
CA HIS A 72 16.49 -4.26 9.95
C HIS A 72 16.43 -5.14 11.20
N ALA A 73 15.44 -4.96 12.09
CA ALA A 73 15.41 -5.68 13.37
C ALA A 73 15.15 -7.19 13.20
N PHE A 74 14.28 -7.59 12.26
CA PHE A 74 14.02 -8.99 11.94
C PHE A 74 14.91 -9.55 10.81
N SER A 75 15.81 -8.73 10.24
CA SER A 75 16.74 -9.14 9.17
C SER A 75 16.06 -9.76 7.94
N LEU A 76 14.80 -9.39 7.63
CA LEU A 76 14.07 -9.91 6.47
C LEU A 76 14.44 -9.21 5.16
N GLY A 77 15.28 -8.17 5.21
CA GLY A 77 15.79 -7.44 4.06
C GLY A 77 14.67 -6.98 3.11
N LEU A 78 14.76 -7.41 1.84
CA LEU A 78 13.79 -7.06 0.80
C LEU A 78 12.36 -7.52 1.14
N PHE A 79 12.19 -8.72 1.69
CA PHE A 79 10.87 -9.24 2.03
C PHE A 79 10.23 -8.41 3.15
N GLY A 80 11.03 -7.97 4.12
CA GLY A 80 10.60 -7.06 5.18
C GLY A 80 10.08 -5.72 4.64
N ALA A 81 10.75 -5.16 3.63
CA ALA A 81 10.31 -3.93 2.97
C ALA A 81 8.95 -4.08 2.26
N TRP A 82 8.72 -5.22 1.59
CA TRP A 82 7.44 -5.51 0.94
C TRP A 82 6.31 -5.79 1.92
N LEU A 83 6.59 -6.43 3.05
CA LEU A 83 5.62 -6.59 4.15
C LEU A 83 5.26 -5.23 4.76
N ALA A 84 6.23 -4.34 4.95
CA ALA A 84 5.98 -2.98 5.42
C ALA A 84 5.07 -2.20 4.45
N LEU A 85 5.30 -2.34 3.14
CA LEU A 85 4.41 -1.77 2.12
C LEU A 85 2.99 -2.37 2.18
N SER A 86 2.89 -3.69 2.39
CA SER A 86 1.61 -4.39 2.51
C SER A 86 0.80 -3.86 3.71
N ALA A 87 1.46 -3.69 4.86
CA ALA A 87 0.84 -3.11 6.06
C ALA A 87 0.37 -1.66 5.80
N ASP A 88 1.19 -0.84 5.14
CA ASP A 88 0.84 0.54 4.75
C ASP A 88 -0.39 0.59 3.81
N ILE A 89 -0.48 -0.32 2.83
CA ILE A 89 -1.67 -0.42 1.95
C ILE A 89 -2.92 -0.79 2.75
N LEU A 90 -2.84 -1.75 3.66
CA LEU A 90 -3.98 -2.19 4.48
C LEU A 90 -4.46 -1.09 5.44
N VAL A 91 -3.53 -0.38 6.09
CA VAL A 91 -3.88 0.74 6.98
C VAL A 91 -4.58 1.85 6.20
N ARG A 92 -4.03 2.27 5.06
CA ARG A 92 -4.62 3.31 4.22
C ARG A 92 -6.00 2.91 3.69
N PHE A 93 -6.13 1.68 3.20
CA PHE A 93 -7.42 1.14 2.77
C PHE A 93 -8.45 1.18 3.90
N THR A 94 -8.08 0.74 5.10
CA THR A 94 -8.98 0.74 6.26
C THR A 94 -9.41 2.16 6.63
N PHE A 95 -8.45 3.09 6.68
CA PHE A 95 -8.70 4.48 7.04
C PHE A 95 -9.66 5.17 6.06
N ILE A 96 -9.41 5.00 4.75
CA ILE A 96 -10.25 5.60 3.70
C ILE A 96 -11.62 4.92 3.63
N ALA A 97 -11.70 3.60 3.80
CA ALA A 97 -12.95 2.86 3.78
C ALA A 97 -13.85 3.26 4.95
N VAL A 98 -13.30 3.44 6.15
CA VAL A 98 -14.04 3.96 7.31
C VAL A 98 -14.53 5.37 7.03
N ARG A 99 -13.69 6.25 6.48
CA ARG A 99 -14.09 7.63 6.16
C ARG A 99 -15.22 7.68 5.12
N TYR A 100 -15.12 6.83 4.09
CA TYR A 100 -16.11 6.72 3.02
C TYR A 100 -17.44 6.19 3.56
N ARG A 101 -17.44 5.11 4.36
CA ARG A 101 -18.65 4.51 4.93
C ARG A 101 -19.37 5.41 5.93
N ARG A 102 -18.67 6.29 6.63
CA ARG A 102 -19.28 7.23 7.59
C ARG A 102 -20.14 8.31 6.94
N GLY A 103 -20.12 8.47 5.62
CA GLY A 103 -21.03 9.36 4.88
C GLY A 103 -20.85 10.87 5.12
N LYS A 104 -20.06 11.28 6.13
CA LYS A 104 -19.81 12.70 6.47
C LYS A 104 -19.23 13.54 5.34
N TRP A 105 -18.74 12.90 4.27
CA TRP A 105 -18.18 13.59 3.10
C TRP A 105 -19.29 14.14 2.19
N VAL A 106 -20.53 13.64 2.31
CA VAL A 106 -21.69 14.13 1.56
C VAL A 106 -22.12 15.53 2.01
N HIS A 107 -21.80 15.91 3.25
CA HIS A 107 -22.10 17.22 3.82
C HIS A 107 -20.93 18.20 3.75
N THR A 108 -19.83 17.82 3.11
CA THR A 108 -18.72 18.74 2.88
C THR A 108 -19.13 19.73 1.80
N THR A 109 -19.56 20.93 2.20
CA THR A 109 -19.77 22.04 1.28
C THR A 109 -18.41 22.55 0.79
N VAL A 110 -18.25 22.61 -0.53
CA VAL A 110 -17.06 23.14 -1.24
C VAL A 110 -16.96 24.64 -1.05
#